data_AF-A0A651GK51-F1
#
_entry.id   AF-A0A651GK51-F1
#
_cell.length_a   1.000
_cell.length_b   1.000
_cell.length_c   1.000
_cell.angle_alpha   90.00
_cell.angle_beta   90.00
_cell.angle_gamma   90.00
#
_symmetry.space_group_name_H-M   'P 1'
#
loop_
_entity.id
_entity.type
_entity.pdbx_description
1 polymer ?
#
loop_
_entity_poly.entity_id
_entity_poly.type
_entity_poly.pdbx_seq_one_letter_code
_entity_poly.pdbx_strand_id
1 'polypeptide(L)'
;MTIRPLEPEETGRFRAVARRSFGLMDSVGFSTEGDRVLAAVDGDGEVVGGTVLRTFTTAGRTIGVIDWVFADPEKAPRGTGGALRDAALAWFDAVGADELFASIEPLNTASEALHRAGGFAPLPWRAQARRWGWRLPEVQLRSHLTPYGTNERPWVRPAESDQRWWRPRTWWTATLPLNVALLVIVSIRAPLTLTIDLSGLLWIAGVGAALLGVREGLVRLVARALGQRQPLLHVPWTNGVPVSGLFAVALGIWVPLTGSSVPAAGGTWRLDRETRWMLPAQLVGGLAVAAVAWTLLLLGPSTGVVPWSDVARAATMLAFLDLVVPADHFVGTTSRLAWRHSPVTWALVAAIGAGPAILAWLG
;
A
#
# COMPACT_ATOMS: atom_id res chain seq x y z
N MET A 1 9.49 23.36 22.50
CA MET A 1 9.78 22.03 21.92
C MET A 1 11.20 22.03 21.40
N THR A 2 11.95 20.99 21.73
CA THR A 2 13.36 20.82 21.38
C THR A 2 13.55 19.47 20.70
N ILE A 3 14.38 19.42 19.66
CA ILE A 3 14.77 18.15 19.02
C ILE A 3 16.18 17.80 19.50
N ARG A 4 16.33 16.62 20.10
CA ARG A 4 17.61 16.15 20.62
C ARG A 4 17.76 14.63 20.43
N PRO A 5 18.98 14.07 20.51
CA PRO A 5 19.13 12.63 20.63
C PRO A 5 18.26 12.05 21.74
N LEU A 6 17.69 10.88 21.47
CA LEU A 6 16.93 10.10 22.44
C LEU A 6 17.85 9.61 23.56
N GLU A 7 17.46 9.82 24.81
CA GLU A 7 18.19 9.31 25.97
C GLU A 7 17.79 7.84 26.25
N PRO A 8 18.71 6.97 26.71
CA PRO A 8 18.41 5.54 26.92
C PRO A 8 17.18 5.28 27.78
N GLU A 9 17.00 6.03 28.87
CA GLU A 9 15.88 5.98 29.81
C GLU A 9 14.53 6.38 29.19
N GLU A 10 14.54 7.08 28.05
CA GLU A 10 13.33 7.54 27.37
C GLU A 10 12.77 6.53 26.37
N THR A 11 13.52 5.45 26.07
CA THR A 11 13.17 4.45 25.05
C THR A 11 11.75 3.89 25.23
N GLY A 12 11.33 3.64 26.48
CA GLY A 12 9.98 3.17 26.78
C GLY A 12 8.89 4.19 26.40
N ARG A 13 9.09 5.46 26.76
CA ARG A 13 8.18 6.56 26.42
C ARG A 13 8.13 6.80 24.90
N PHE A 14 9.29 6.78 24.24
CA PHE A 14 9.42 6.91 22.79
C PHE A 14 8.64 5.83 22.03
N ARG A 15 8.80 4.55 22.44
CA ARG A 15 8.04 3.43 21.87
C ARG A 15 6.54 3.54 22.13
N ALA A 16 6.13 4.06 23.29
CA ALA A 16 4.72 4.28 23.59
C ALA A 16 4.10 5.35 22.66
N VAL A 17 4.82 6.44 22.38
CA VAL A 17 4.39 7.46 21.40
C VAL A 17 4.31 6.87 20.00
N ALA A 18 5.31 6.09 19.58
CA ALA A 18 5.32 5.42 18.28
C ALA A 18 4.09 4.52 18.10
N ARG A 19 3.76 3.67 19.09
CA ARG A 19 2.59 2.78 19.05
C ARG A 19 1.24 3.50 18.95
N ARG A 20 1.12 4.69 19.53
CA ARG A 20 -0.09 5.53 19.37
C ARG A 20 -0.16 6.18 17.99
N SER A 21 0.99 6.42 17.36
CA SER A 21 1.10 7.10 16.07
C SER A 21 0.95 6.14 14.88
N PHE A 22 1.25 4.86 15.08
CA PHE A 22 1.27 3.83 14.04
C PHE A 22 0.07 2.89 14.11
N GLY A 23 -0.26 2.28 12.97
CA GLY A 23 -1.20 1.15 12.92
C GLY A 23 -0.65 -0.07 13.67
N LEU A 24 -1.49 -1.09 13.86
CA LEU A 24 -1.11 -2.31 14.60
C LEU A 24 0.14 -2.98 13.99
N MET A 25 0.18 -3.13 12.66
CA MET A 25 1.29 -3.83 11.98
C MET A 25 2.58 -3.03 12.04
N ASP A 26 2.53 -1.73 11.71
CA ASP A 26 3.68 -0.83 11.78
C ASP A 26 4.22 -0.73 13.22
N SER A 27 3.34 -0.76 14.23
CA SER A 27 3.72 -0.78 15.65
C SER A 27 4.50 -2.04 16.07
N VAL A 28 4.24 -3.18 15.42
CA VAL A 28 4.96 -4.43 15.66
C VAL A 28 6.34 -4.41 14.99
N GLY A 29 6.43 -3.83 13.79
CA GLY A 29 7.69 -3.66 13.05
C GLY A 29 8.57 -2.51 13.55
N PHE A 30 8.04 -1.64 14.41
CA PHE A 30 8.77 -0.48 14.91
C PHE A 30 10.01 -0.87 15.72
N SER A 31 11.14 -0.25 15.39
CA SER A 31 12.39 -0.41 16.09
C SER A 31 13.08 0.93 16.34
N THR A 32 13.82 1.00 17.43
CA THR A 32 14.73 2.10 17.76
C THR A 32 16.17 1.84 17.29
N GLU A 33 16.38 0.78 16.50
CA GLU A 33 17.68 0.40 15.94
C GLU A 33 17.98 1.22 14.68
N GLY A 34 18.69 2.33 14.87
CA GLY A 34 19.25 3.16 13.82
C GLY A 34 20.58 3.76 14.27
N ASP A 35 21.33 4.34 13.34
CA ASP A 35 22.59 5.04 13.64
C ASP A 35 22.34 6.31 14.46
N ARG A 36 21.13 6.88 14.34
CA ARG A 36 20.69 8.02 15.12
C ARG A 36 19.19 7.97 15.40
N VAL A 37 18.82 8.21 16.65
CA VAL A 37 17.43 8.39 17.06
C VAL A 37 17.26 9.77 17.67
N LEU A 38 16.30 10.54 17.17
CA LEU A 38 15.99 11.89 17.64
C LEU A 38 14.59 11.89 18.26
N ALA A 39 14.46 12.53 19.42
CA ALA A 39 13.20 12.75 20.10
C ALA A 39 12.80 14.23 19.99
N ALA A 40 11.50 14.47 19.79
CA ALA A 40 10.90 15.78 20.01
C ALA A 40 10.37 15.83 21.44
N VAL A 41 10.86 16.79 22.21
CA VAL A 41 10.52 16.97 23.63
C VAL A 41 9.79 18.30 23.81
N ASP A 42 8.68 18.32 24.53
CA ASP A 42 7.92 19.54 24.81
C ASP A 42 8.56 20.40 25.93
N GLY A 43 7.83 21.41 26.42
CA GLY A 43 8.32 22.32 27.46
C GLY A 43 8.45 21.68 28.84
N ASP A 44 7.74 20.58 29.06
CA ASP A 44 7.68 19.88 30.36
C ASP A 44 8.66 18.69 30.40
N GLY A 45 9.42 18.46 29.32
CA GLY A 45 10.35 17.34 29.22
C GLY A 45 9.71 16.04 28.72
N GLU A 46 8.48 16.08 28.20
CA GLU A 46 7.80 14.90 27.70
C GLU A 46 8.10 14.65 26.21
N VAL A 47 8.32 13.38 25.87
CA VAL A 47 8.52 12.95 24.47
C VAL A 47 7.19 13.01 23.73
N VAL A 48 7.11 13.85 22.70
CA VAL A 48 5.90 14.08 21.88
C VAL A 48 6.08 13.66 20.43
N GLY A 49 7.22 13.09 20.06
CA GLY A 49 7.47 12.59 18.71
C GLY A 49 8.91 12.10 18.52
N GLY A 50 9.19 11.57 17.35
CA GLY A 50 10.50 10.97 17.10
C GLY A 50 10.81 10.68 15.65
N THR A 51 12.11 10.49 15.38
CA THR A 51 12.59 9.93 14.12
C THR A 51 13.77 8.98 14.34
N VAL A 52 13.83 7.91 13.55
CA VAL A 52 14.89 6.90 13.54
C VAL A 52 15.58 6.96 12.18
N LEU A 53 16.89 7.12 12.21
CA LEU A 53 17.72 7.40 11.04
C LEU A 53 18.81 6.34 10.92
N ARG A 54 19.06 5.89 9.70
CA ARG A 54 20.15 4.95 9.38
C ARG A 54 20.93 5.46 8.17
N THR A 55 22.18 5.02 8.05
CA THR A 55 23.01 5.16 6.87
C THR A 55 23.53 3.80 6.43
N PHE A 56 23.78 3.66 5.13
CA PHE A 56 24.59 2.56 4.63
C PHE A 56 25.31 2.98 3.35
N THR A 57 26.45 2.36 3.09
CA THR A 57 27.22 2.61 1.87
C THR A 57 26.96 1.51 0.84
N THR A 58 26.68 1.91 -0.40
CA THR A 58 26.62 0.99 -1.55
C THR A 58 27.10 1.70 -2.81
N ALA A 59 27.84 1.00 -3.68
CA ALA A 59 28.44 1.56 -4.90
C ALA A 59 29.19 2.89 -4.69
N GLY A 60 29.89 3.05 -3.56
CA GLY A 60 30.64 4.25 -3.21
C GLY A 60 29.78 5.46 -2.82
N ARG A 61 28.47 5.27 -2.60
CA ARG A 61 27.54 6.29 -2.13
C ARG A 61 27.06 5.97 -0.72
N THR A 62 26.98 6.98 0.13
CA THR A 62 26.34 6.91 1.45
C THR A 62 24.87 7.28 1.30
N ILE A 63 24.00 6.30 1.55
CA ILE A 63 22.55 6.48 1.52
C ILE A 63 22.06 6.68 2.94
N GLY A 64 21.38 7.79 3.19
CA GLY A 64 20.63 8.06 4.42
C GLY A 64 19.19 7.57 4.32
N VAL A 65 18.65 6.97 5.37
CA VAL A 65 17.29 6.42 5.45
C VAL A 65 16.57 7.00 6.64
N ILE A 66 15.42 7.63 6.41
CA ILE A 66 14.45 7.96 7.45
C ILE A 66 13.56 6.71 7.60
N ASP A 67 13.87 5.84 8.56
CA ASP A 67 13.10 4.62 8.78
C ASP A 67 11.72 4.95 9.38
N TRP A 68 11.71 5.85 10.36
CA TRP A 68 10.51 6.20 11.10
C TRP A 68 10.48 7.70 11.34
N VAL A 69 9.31 8.31 11.19
CA VAL A 69 9.02 9.66 11.68
C VAL A 69 7.58 9.70 12.16
N PHE A 70 7.39 10.16 13.39
CA PHE A 70 6.07 10.18 14.01
C PHE A 70 5.96 11.32 15.01
N ALA A 71 4.72 11.72 15.27
CA ALA A 71 4.37 12.74 16.25
C ALA A 71 3.14 12.25 17.00
N ASP A 72 3.12 12.45 18.32
CA ASP A 72 1.98 12.08 19.15
C ASP A 72 0.70 12.75 18.63
N PRO A 73 -0.34 11.98 18.27
CA PRO A 73 -1.55 12.55 17.67
C PRO A 73 -2.34 13.47 18.62
N GLU A 74 -2.13 13.34 19.93
CA GLU A 74 -2.88 14.07 20.96
C GLU A 74 -2.05 15.19 21.59
N LYS A 75 -0.73 14.98 21.74
CA LYS A 75 0.14 15.89 22.50
C LYS A 75 1.09 16.70 21.62
N ALA A 76 1.40 16.26 20.41
CA ALA A 76 2.43 16.93 19.62
C ALA A 76 1.97 18.31 19.15
N PRO A 77 2.78 19.36 19.40
CA PRO A 77 2.54 20.67 18.82
C PRO A 77 2.45 20.62 17.29
N ARG A 78 1.72 21.57 16.70
CA ARG A 78 1.76 21.74 15.24
C ARG A 78 3.20 22.04 14.79
N GLY A 79 3.65 21.33 13.78
CA GLY A 79 5.00 21.48 13.23
C GLY A 79 6.04 20.50 13.78
N THR A 80 5.71 19.65 14.76
CA THR A 80 6.64 18.63 15.30
C THR A 80 7.26 17.77 14.21
N GLY A 81 6.45 17.25 13.26
CA GLY A 81 6.98 16.47 12.14
C GLY A 81 7.97 17.26 11.27
N GLY A 82 7.69 18.55 11.00
CA GLY A 82 8.58 19.42 10.23
C GLY A 82 9.93 19.63 10.93
N ALA A 83 9.90 19.92 12.23
CA ALA A 83 11.11 20.07 13.03
C ALA A 83 11.94 18.78 13.11
N LEU A 84 11.28 17.61 13.26
CA LEU A 84 11.95 16.30 13.24
C LEU A 84 12.60 16.03 11.88
N ARG A 85 11.89 16.31 10.77
CA ARG A 85 12.44 16.20 9.42
C ARG A 85 13.66 17.10 9.25
N ASP A 86 13.58 18.36 9.64
CA ASP A 86 14.68 19.31 9.46
C ASP A 86 15.92 18.90 10.27
N ALA A 87 15.72 18.40 11.49
CA ALA A 87 16.79 17.84 12.30
C ALA A 87 17.40 16.56 11.69
N ALA A 88 16.57 15.71 11.09
CA ALA A 88 17.05 14.53 10.35
C ALA A 88 17.91 14.92 9.14
N LEU A 89 17.44 15.89 8.34
CA LEU A 89 18.20 16.41 7.19
C LEU A 89 19.54 17.00 7.62
N ALA A 90 19.56 17.81 8.68
CA ALA A 90 20.79 18.38 9.22
C ALA A 90 21.79 17.30 9.68
N TRP A 91 21.29 16.22 10.30
CA TRP A 91 22.14 15.09 10.67
C TRP A 91 22.71 14.38 9.44
N PHE A 92 21.90 14.13 8.41
CA PHE A 92 22.37 13.50 7.16
C PHE A 92 23.42 14.35 6.43
N ASP A 93 23.23 15.66 6.39
CA ASP A 93 24.19 16.59 5.81
C ASP A 93 25.52 16.53 6.60
N ALA A 94 25.47 16.43 7.94
CA ALA A 94 26.66 16.34 8.79
C ALA A 94 27.44 15.02 8.63
N VAL A 95 26.76 13.91 8.36
CA VAL A 95 27.42 12.60 8.09
C VAL A 95 27.82 12.44 6.61
N GLY A 96 27.55 13.42 5.76
CA GLY A 96 27.93 13.41 4.35
C GLY A 96 27.16 12.38 3.52
N ALA A 97 25.85 12.23 3.76
CA ALA A 97 25.01 11.36 2.93
C ALA A 97 24.83 11.94 1.51
N ASP A 98 25.11 11.14 0.48
CA ASP A 98 24.98 11.53 -0.93
C ASP A 98 23.52 11.57 -1.40
N GLU A 99 22.68 10.73 -0.79
CA GLU A 99 21.28 10.57 -1.15
C GLU A 99 20.47 10.18 0.09
N LEU A 100 19.27 10.73 0.21
CA LEU A 100 18.34 10.38 1.28
C LEU A 100 17.16 9.61 0.74
N PHE A 101 16.63 8.75 1.59
CA PHE A 101 15.62 7.78 1.26
C PHE A 101 14.54 7.76 2.36
N ALA A 102 13.29 7.63 1.94
CA ALA A 102 12.16 7.35 2.82
C ALA A 102 11.18 6.39 2.13
N SER A 103 10.61 5.47 2.89
CA SER A 103 9.54 4.59 2.44
C SER A 103 8.20 5.17 2.87
N ILE A 104 7.33 5.53 1.92
CA ILE A 104 6.06 6.20 2.24
C ILE A 104 4.89 5.48 1.59
N GLU A 105 3.95 5.07 2.43
CA GLU A 105 2.70 4.47 2.01
C GLU A 105 1.81 5.48 1.25
N PRO A 106 1.23 5.14 0.08
CA PRO A 106 0.42 6.06 -0.71
C PRO A 106 -0.78 6.73 -0.01
N LEU A 107 -1.31 6.09 1.04
CA LEU A 107 -2.43 6.61 1.82
C LEU A 107 -1.96 7.46 3.03
N ASN A 108 -0.65 7.47 3.33
CA ASN A 108 -0.07 8.30 4.38
C ASN A 108 0.25 9.70 3.84
N THR A 109 -0.81 10.46 3.54
CA THR A 109 -0.71 11.80 2.97
C THR A 109 0.05 12.79 3.85
N ALA A 110 0.01 12.61 5.17
CA ALA A 110 0.75 13.44 6.11
C ALA A 110 2.27 13.25 5.94
N SER A 111 2.73 11.99 5.85
CA SER A 111 4.13 11.69 5.58
C SER A 111 4.56 12.13 4.18
N GLU A 112 3.71 11.96 3.15
CA GLU A 112 4.01 12.48 1.80
C GLU A 112 4.19 14.00 1.79
N ALA A 113 3.30 14.74 2.45
CA ALA A 113 3.39 16.20 2.54
C ALA A 113 4.66 16.63 3.30
N LEU A 114 4.96 15.96 4.42
CA LEU A 114 6.15 16.21 5.23
C LEU A 114 7.44 16.06 4.42
N HIS A 115 7.60 14.93 3.73
CA HIS A 115 8.80 14.60 2.95
C HIS A 115 8.89 15.43 1.67
N ARG A 116 7.77 15.68 0.98
CA ARG A 116 7.76 16.58 -0.19
C ARG A 116 8.28 17.98 0.18
N ALA A 117 7.88 18.50 1.34
CA ALA A 117 8.39 19.78 1.84
C ALA A 117 9.88 19.74 2.22
N GLY A 118 10.47 18.56 2.41
CA GLY A 118 11.92 18.33 2.55
C GLY A 118 12.66 18.09 1.23
N GLY A 119 11.99 18.23 0.08
CA GLY A 119 12.57 18.03 -1.24
C GLY A 119 12.63 16.57 -1.71
N PHE A 120 11.92 15.66 -1.03
CA PHE A 120 11.79 14.29 -1.51
C PHE A 120 10.74 14.19 -2.62
N ALA A 121 10.94 13.24 -3.53
CA ALA A 121 9.92 12.84 -4.49
C ALA A 121 9.86 11.30 -4.62
N PRO A 122 8.70 10.73 -4.94
CA PRO A 122 8.61 9.29 -5.14
C PRO A 122 9.43 8.86 -6.36
N LEU A 123 10.09 7.70 -6.26
CA LEU A 123 11.02 7.17 -7.25
C LEU A 123 10.41 5.95 -7.96
N PRO A 124 10.03 6.06 -9.25
CA PRO A 124 9.40 4.95 -9.96
C PRO A 124 10.40 3.82 -10.20
N TRP A 125 9.92 2.58 -10.31
CA TRP A 125 10.77 1.39 -10.48
C TRP A 125 11.83 1.52 -11.58
N ARG A 126 11.47 2.07 -12.75
CA ARG A 126 12.43 2.28 -13.85
C ARG A 126 13.56 3.23 -13.46
N ALA A 127 13.26 4.27 -12.69
CA ALA A 127 14.26 5.19 -12.16
C ALA A 127 15.11 4.51 -11.07
N GLN A 128 14.50 3.71 -10.19
CA GLN A 128 15.25 2.90 -9.21
C GLN A 128 16.25 1.97 -9.90
N ALA A 129 15.80 1.22 -10.91
CA ALA A 129 16.64 0.32 -11.69
C ALA A 129 17.76 1.05 -12.44
N ARG A 130 17.48 2.24 -13.00
CA ARG A 130 18.51 3.07 -13.64
C ARG A 130 19.51 3.64 -12.62
N ARG A 131 19.02 4.03 -11.44
CA ARG A 131 19.80 4.72 -10.40
C ARG A 131 20.75 3.77 -9.67
N TRP A 132 20.31 2.55 -9.37
CA TRP A 132 21.09 1.58 -8.61
C TRP A 132 21.50 0.33 -9.41
N GLY A 133 20.98 0.14 -10.63
CA GLY A 133 21.33 -1.00 -11.48
C GLY A 133 21.10 -2.33 -10.76
N TRP A 134 22.11 -3.20 -10.82
CA TRP A 134 22.10 -4.51 -10.17
C TRP A 134 22.16 -4.45 -8.64
N ARG A 135 22.50 -3.29 -8.05
CA ARG A 135 22.50 -3.07 -6.59
C ARG A 135 21.12 -2.75 -6.03
N LEU A 136 20.10 -2.58 -6.88
CA LEU A 136 18.73 -2.31 -6.44
C LEU A 136 18.24 -3.29 -5.35
N PRO A 137 18.41 -4.62 -5.45
CA PRO A 137 17.97 -5.54 -4.39
C PRO A 137 18.67 -5.29 -3.04
N GLU A 138 19.95 -4.90 -3.04
CA GLU A 138 20.69 -4.54 -1.83
C GLU A 138 20.13 -3.27 -1.19
N VAL A 139 19.88 -2.23 -2.00
CA VAL A 139 19.26 -0.98 -1.54
C VAL A 139 17.89 -1.27 -0.94
N GLN A 140 17.08 -2.10 -1.59
CA GLN A 140 15.75 -2.46 -1.10
C GLN A 140 15.81 -3.20 0.23
N LEU A 141 16.70 -4.18 0.36
CA LEU A 141 16.87 -4.94 1.60
C LEU A 141 17.34 -4.06 2.76
N ARG A 142 18.29 -3.14 2.52
CA ARG A 142 18.88 -2.28 3.56
C ARG A 142 18.03 -1.07 3.94
N SER A 143 17.10 -0.66 3.07
CA SER A 143 16.15 0.44 3.30
C SER A 143 14.81 -0.02 3.89
N HIS A 144 14.70 -1.30 4.28
CA HIS A 144 13.45 -1.94 4.71
C HIS A 144 12.29 -1.84 3.71
N LEU A 145 12.59 -1.53 2.44
CA LEU A 145 11.72 -1.88 1.31
C LEU A 145 11.79 -3.39 1.11
N THR A 146 11.41 -4.15 2.13
CA THR A 146 11.34 -5.59 1.99
C THR A 146 10.29 -5.90 0.92
N PRO A 147 10.54 -6.91 0.06
CA PRO A 147 9.55 -7.37 -0.90
C PRO A 147 8.30 -8.01 -0.25
N TYR A 148 8.17 -7.96 1.08
CA TYR A 148 7.28 -8.81 1.88
C TYR A 148 6.15 -8.10 2.63
N GLY A 149 5.84 -6.82 2.39
CA GLY A 149 4.62 -6.31 3.03
C GLY A 149 4.20 -4.88 2.74
N THR A 150 5.03 -3.88 2.95
CA THR A 150 4.50 -2.50 2.93
C THR A 150 4.23 -2.08 1.49
N ASN A 151 3.07 -1.53 1.13
CA ASN A 151 2.92 -0.88 -0.19
C ASN A 151 3.64 0.49 -0.23
N GLU A 152 4.73 0.60 0.49
CA GLU A 152 5.52 1.80 0.55
C GLU A 152 6.19 2.04 -0.78
N ARG A 153 6.16 3.31 -1.17
CA ARG A 153 6.90 3.77 -2.32
C ARG A 153 8.22 4.32 -1.82
N PRO A 154 9.32 4.05 -2.52
CA PRO A 154 10.55 4.78 -2.28
C PRO A 154 10.38 6.24 -2.64
N TRP A 155 10.83 7.10 -1.75
CA TRP A 155 11.00 8.52 -1.95
C TRP A 155 12.47 8.87 -1.78
N VAL A 156 12.99 9.71 -2.67
CA VAL A 156 14.41 10.07 -2.67
C VAL A 156 14.63 11.57 -2.70
N ARG A 157 15.75 11.99 -2.10
CA ARG A 157 16.31 13.35 -2.17
C ARG A 157 17.80 13.23 -2.56
N PRO A 158 18.28 13.96 -3.58
CA PRO A 158 17.52 14.89 -4.42
C PRO A 158 16.53 14.16 -5.34
N ALA A 159 15.36 14.78 -5.52
CA ALA A 159 14.35 14.30 -6.45
C ALA A 159 14.86 14.31 -7.90
N GLU A 160 14.53 13.27 -8.68
CA GLU A 160 14.71 13.35 -10.13
C GLU A 160 13.67 14.31 -10.74
N SER A 161 14.08 15.06 -11.77
CA SER A 161 13.25 16.09 -12.41
C SER A 161 12.02 15.55 -13.13
N ASP A 162 11.95 14.25 -13.42
CA ASP A 162 10.85 13.66 -14.18
C ASP A 162 9.74 13.09 -13.29
N GLN A 163 8.83 13.98 -12.86
CA GLN A 163 7.60 13.58 -12.16
C GLN A 163 6.46 13.15 -13.12
N ARG A 164 6.70 13.04 -14.45
CA ARG A 164 5.65 12.74 -15.45
C ARG A 164 5.00 11.37 -15.29
N TRP A 165 5.55 10.48 -14.47
CA TRP A 165 5.02 9.13 -14.25
C TRP A 165 3.73 9.10 -13.41
N TRP A 166 3.32 10.23 -12.82
CA TRP A 166 2.03 10.37 -12.13
C TRP A 166 0.82 10.40 -13.07
N ARG A 167 0.88 9.69 -14.21
CA ARG A 167 -0.19 9.66 -15.20
C ARG A 167 -1.23 8.59 -14.79
N PRO A 168 -2.52 8.95 -14.66
CA PRO A 168 -3.59 8.03 -14.27
C PRO A 168 -3.71 6.75 -15.11
N ARG A 169 -3.23 6.79 -16.37
CA ARG A 169 -3.39 5.70 -17.34
C ARG A 169 -2.33 4.59 -17.24
N THR A 170 -1.14 4.86 -16.69
CA THR A 170 0.00 3.92 -16.74
C THR A 170 -0.10 2.78 -15.73
N TRP A 171 -0.99 2.87 -14.75
CA TRP A 171 -1.07 1.87 -13.69
C TRP A 171 -2.00 0.70 -14.03
N TRP A 172 -3.11 0.96 -14.72
CA TRP A 172 -3.95 -0.11 -15.28
C TRP A 172 -3.18 -0.99 -16.26
N THR A 173 -2.30 -0.39 -17.05
CA THR A 173 -1.42 -1.10 -17.98
C THR A 173 -0.35 -1.96 -17.29
N ALA A 174 -0.15 -1.80 -15.97
CA ALA A 174 0.75 -2.66 -15.19
C ALA A 174 -0.04 -3.68 -14.34
N THR A 175 -1.10 -3.25 -13.64
CA THR A 175 -1.89 -4.12 -12.75
C THR A 175 -2.56 -5.27 -13.50
N LEU A 176 -3.17 -5.00 -14.66
CA LEU A 176 -3.89 -6.03 -15.40
C LEU A 176 -2.95 -7.13 -15.93
N PRO A 177 -1.85 -6.82 -16.67
CA PRO A 177 -0.93 -7.85 -17.12
C PRO A 177 -0.32 -8.67 -15.98
N LEU A 178 -0.04 -8.05 -14.82
CA LEU A 178 0.47 -8.77 -13.65
C LEU A 178 -0.57 -9.75 -13.09
N ASN A 179 -1.82 -9.33 -12.94
CA ASN A 179 -2.90 -10.24 -12.50
C ASN A 179 -3.11 -11.39 -13.50
N VAL A 180 -3.04 -11.12 -14.81
CA VAL A 180 -3.11 -12.15 -15.85
C VAL A 180 -1.95 -13.12 -15.73
N ALA A 181 -0.72 -12.63 -15.59
CA ALA A 181 0.46 -13.48 -15.40
C ALA A 181 0.33 -14.38 -14.17
N LEU A 182 -0.18 -13.84 -13.05
CA LEU A 182 -0.44 -14.63 -11.84
C LEU A 182 -1.49 -15.72 -12.07
N LEU A 183 -2.58 -15.42 -12.77
CA LEU A 183 -3.60 -16.41 -13.12
C LEU A 183 -3.05 -17.50 -14.04
N VAL A 184 -2.18 -17.15 -15.00
CA VAL A 184 -1.49 -18.14 -15.85
C VAL A 184 -0.63 -19.08 -15.02
N ILE A 185 0.15 -18.55 -14.07
CA ILE A 185 0.97 -19.37 -13.16
C ILE A 185 0.08 -20.32 -12.36
N VAL A 186 -1.04 -19.82 -11.85
CA VAL A 186 -2.03 -20.64 -11.12
C VAL A 186 -2.58 -21.76 -12.00
N SER A 187 -2.97 -21.45 -13.25
CA SER A 187 -3.43 -22.45 -14.21
C SER A 187 -2.40 -23.53 -14.54
N ILE A 188 -1.10 -23.20 -14.51
CA ILE A 188 -0.03 -24.20 -14.67
C ILE A 188 0.08 -25.08 -13.42
N ARG A 189 0.00 -24.46 -12.23
CA ARG A 189 0.34 -25.12 -10.95
C ARG A 189 -0.77 -26.00 -10.40
N ALA A 190 -2.01 -25.54 -10.54
CA ALA A 190 -3.23 -26.20 -10.12
C ALA A 190 -4.19 -26.10 -11.31
N PRO A 191 -4.16 -27.07 -12.25
CA PRO A 191 -4.85 -26.98 -13.52
C PRO A 191 -6.28 -26.48 -13.33
N LEU A 192 -6.52 -25.24 -13.76
CA LEU A 192 -7.87 -24.73 -13.90
C LEU A 192 -8.55 -25.52 -15.01
N THR A 193 -9.88 -25.43 -15.11
CA THR A 193 -10.58 -26.03 -16.24
C THR A 193 -10.18 -25.42 -17.59
N LEU A 194 -9.51 -24.27 -17.56
CA LEU A 194 -8.95 -23.56 -18.69
C LEU A 194 -7.69 -24.24 -19.25
N THR A 195 -7.72 -24.52 -20.56
CA THR A 195 -6.53 -24.83 -21.33
C THR A 195 -5.62 -23.60 -21.45
N ILE A 196 -4.30 -23.82 -21.43
CA ILE A 196 -3.31 -22.75 -21.65
C ILE A 196 -3.08 -22.59 -23.16
N ASP A 197 -4.15 -22.22 -23.87
CA ASP A 197 -4.12 -21.79 -25.26
C ASP A 197 -4.47 -20.30 -25.36
N LEU A 198 -4.41 -19.72 -26.57
CA LEU A 198 -4.71 -18.30 -26.76
C LEU A 198 -6.15 -17.94 -26.30
N SER A 199 -7.12 -18.83 -26.49
CA SER A 199 -8.50 -18.61 -26.06
C SER A 199 -8.60 -18.55 -24.54
N GLY A 200 -7.98 -19.50 -23.84
CA GLY A 200 -7.92 -19.53 -22.38
C GLY A 200 -7.19 -18.33 -21.80
N LEU A 201 -6.09 -17.89 -22.42
CA LEU A 201 -5.37 -16.68 -22.01
C LEU A 201 -6.22 -15.40 -22.18
N LEU A 202 -6.90 -15.26 -23.33
CA LEU A 202 -7.81 -14.13 -23.57
C LEU A 202 -8.99 -14.15 -22.60
N TRP A 203 -9.49 -15.33 -22.24
CA TRP A 203 -10.52 -15.51 -21.24
C TRP A 203 -10.07 -15.06 -19.85
N ILE A 204 -8.92 -15.55 -19.38
CA ILE A 204 -8.29 -15.14 -18.11
C ILE A 204 -8.12 -13.62 -18.05
N ALA A 205 -7.61 -13.03 -19.14
CA ALA A 205 -7.46 -11.59 -19.25
C ALA A 205 -8.79 -10.85 -19.22
N GLY A 206 -9.80 -11.35 -19.92
CA GLY A 206 -11.16 -10.81 -19.93
C GLY A 206 -11.80 -10.81 -18.54
N VAL A 207 -11.70 -11.92 -17.80
CA VAL A 207 -12.23 -12.05 -16.44
C VAL A 207 -11.53 -11.08 -15.48
N GLY A 208 -10.19 -11.06 -15.49
CA GLY A 208 -9.43 -10.13 -14.65
C GLY A 208 -9.75 -8.67 -14.96
N ALA A 209 -9.85 -8.31 -16.25
CA ALA A 209 -10.22 -6.98 -16.69
C ALA A 209 -11.65 -6.60 -16.30
N ALA A 210 -12.61 -7.53 -16.42
CA ALA A 210 -14.00 -7.30 -16.05
C ALA A 210 -14.16 -7.09 -14.55
N LEU A 211 -13.60 -7.97 -13.70
CA LEU A 211 -13.73 -7.87 -12.25
C LEU A 211 -13.09 -6.60 -11.69
N LEU A 212 -11.83 -6.34 -12.06
CA LEU A 212 -11.14 -5.14 -11.62
C LEU A 212 -11.77 -3.88 -12.24
N GLY A 213 -12.19 -3.96 -13.51
CA GLY A 213 -12.84 -2.86 -14.23
C GLY A 213 -14.18 -2.46 -13.65
N VAL A 214 -15.03 -3.42 -13.28
CA VAL A 214 -16.31 -3.16 -12.57
C VAL A 214 -16.04 -2.49 -11.24
N ARG A 215 -15.12 -3.04 -10.43
CA ARG A 215 -14.73 -2.47 -9.13
C ARG A 215 -14.32 -1.01 -9.26
N GLU A 216 -13.32 -0.73 -10.09
CA GLU A 216 -12.78 0.62 -10.27
C GLU A 216 -13.75 1.57 -10.97
N GLY A 217 -14.52 1.08 -11.95
CA GLY A 217 -15.54 1.85 -12.64
C GLY A 217 -16.59 2.38 -11.68
N LEU A 218 -17.06 1.54 -10.76
CA LEU A 218 -18.02 1.92 -9.72
C LEU A 218 -17.41 2.84 -8.68
N VAL A 219 -16.17 2.61 -8.24
CA VAL A 219 -15.45 3.55 -7.34
C VAL A 219 -15.40 4.95 -7.96
N ARG A 220 -15.02 5.04 -9.24
CA ARG A 220 -14.96 6.33 -9.97
C ARG A 220 -16.33 6.96 -10.15
N LEU A 221 -17.35 6.16 -10.45
CA LEU A 221 -18.72 6.64 -10.63
C LEU A 221 -19.25 7.23 -9.33
N VAL A 222 -19.15 6.49 -8.21
CA VAL A 222 -19.63 6.92 -6.90
C VAL A 222 -18.82 8.11 -6.38
N ALA A 223 -17.49 8.10 -6.53
CA ALA A 223 -16.67 9.25 -6.15
C ALA A 223 -17.11 10.53 -6.87
N ARG A 224 -17.38 10.47 -8.19
CA ARG A 224 -17.92 11.60 -8.95
C ARG A 224 -19.31 12.02 -8.47
N ALA A 225 -20.19 11.06 -8.21
CA ALA A 225 -21.53 11.32 -7.69
C ALA A 225 -21.50 12.02 -6.32
N LEU A 226 -20.50 11.71 -5.49
CA LEU A 226 -20.24 12.35 -4.19
C LEU A 226 -19.46 13.66 -4.30
N GLY A 227 -19.29 14.21 -5.51
CA GLY A 227 -18.68 15.51 -5.73
C GLY A 227 -17.15 15.52 -5.78
N GLN A 228 -16.48 14.36 -5.82
CA GLN A 228 -15.04 14.31 -6.07
C GLN A 228 -14.76 14.70 -7.53
N ARG A 229 -14.12 15.85 -7.71
CA ARG A 229 -13.78 16.43 -9.02
C ARG A 229 -12.35 16.13 -9.45
N GLN A 230 -11.48 15.80 -8.51
CA GLN A 230 -10.09 15.49 -8.83
C GLN A 230 -10.00 14.14 -9.56
N PRO A 231 -9.08 14.01 -10.54
CA PRO A 231 -8.80 12.72 -11.15
C PRO A 231 -8.39 11.70 -10.08
N LEU A 232 -8.91 10.48 -10.19
CA LEU A 232 -8.45 9.36 -9.36
C LEU A 232 -7.29 8.63 -10.05
N LEU A 233 -6.31 8.26 -9.25
CA LEU A 233 -5.16 7.45 -9.63
C LEU A 233 -5.33 6.07 -9.03
N HIS A 234 -5.24 5.06 -9.88
CA HIS A 234 -5.07 3.70 -9.41
C HIS A 234 -3.61 3.51 -8.99
N VAL A 235 -3.36 3.23 -7.73
CA VAL A 235 -2.06 2.89 -7.18
C VAL A 235 -2.02 1.38 -7.00
N PRO A 236 -1.19 0.65 -7.76
CA PRO A 236 -1.10 -0.79 -7.62
C PRO A 236 -0.52 -1.18 -6.28
N TRP A 237 -0.77 -2.43 -5.88
CA TRP A 237 -0.09 -3.07 -4.77
C TRP A 237 1.23 -3.67 -5.25
N THR A 238 2.26 -2.84 -5.45
CA THR A 238 3.52 -3.30 -6.09
C THR A 238 4.23 -4.36 -5.25
N ASN A 239 4.22 -4.18 -3.93
CA ASN A 239 4.89 -5.10 -3.01
C ASN A 239 4.02 -6.33 -2.69
N GLY A 240 2.79 -6.35 -3.22
CA GLY A 240 1.98 -7.56 -3.31
C GLY A 240 2.43 -8.52 -4.41
N VAL A 241 3.24 -8.06 -5.38
CA VAL A 241 3.70 -8.93 -6.49
C VAL A 241 4.52 -10.12 -5.99
N PRO A 242 5.54 -9.96 -5.13
CA PRO A 242 6.30 -11.10 -4.62
C PRO A 242 5.44 -12.04 -3.77
N VAL A 243 4.59 -11.51 -2.90
CA VAL A 243 3.66 -12.30 -2.08
C VAL A 243 2.70 -13.09 -2.97
N SER A 244 2.01 -12.42 -3.90
CA SER A 244 1.06 -13.06 -4.81
C SER A 244 1.72 -14.07 -5.73
N GLY A 245 2.96 -13.79 -6.18
CA GLY A 245 3.77 -14.73 -6.93
C GLY A 245 4.13 -15.97 -6.13
N LEU A 246 4.52 -15.82 -4.86
CA LEU A 246 4.79 -16.94 -3.96
C LEU A 246 3.54 -17.81 -3.78
N PHE A 247 2.37 -17.23 -3.51
CA PHE A 247 1.11 -17.98 -3.38
C PHE A 247 0.72 -18.68 -4.70
N ALA A 248 0.90 -18.02 -5.84
CA ALA A 248 0.62 -18.60 -7.14
C ALA A 248 1.53 -19.80 -7.45
N VAL A 249 2.83 -19.68 -7.21
CA VAL A 249 3.82 -20.74 -7.49
C VAL A 249 3.75 -21.88 -6.48
N ALA A 250 3.73 -21.56 -5.18
CA ALA A 250 3.81 -22.56 -4.12
C ALA A 250 2.49 -23.30 -3.94
N LEU A 251 1.37 -22.57 -3.93
CA LEU A 251 0.06 -23.09 -3.55
C LEU A 251 -0.93 -23.18 -4.72
N GLY A 252 -0.61 -22.62 -5.90
CA GLY A 252 -1.59 -22.52 -6.98
C GLY A 252 -2.77 -21.62 -6.61
N ILE A 253 -2.57 -20.64 -5.71
CA ILE A 253 -3.61 -19.71 -5.26
C ILE A 253 -3.38 -18.36 -5.93
N TRP A 254 -4.40 -17.85 -6.60
CA TRP A 254 -4.36 -16.50 -7.14
C TRP A 254 -4.64 -15.50 -6.03
N VAL A 255 -3.71 -14.60 -5.74
CA VAL A 255 -3.91 -13.47 -4.82
C VAL A 255 -3.98 -12.21 -5.68
N PRO A 256 -5.16 -11.61 -5.89
CA PRO A 256 -5.28 -10.45 -6.77
C PRO A 256 -4.49 -9.24 -6.28
N LEU A 257 -3.83 -8.57 -7.22
CA LEU A 257 -3.23 -7.26 -6.98
C LEU A 257 -4.31 -6.19 -7.15
N THR A 258 -5.06 -5.92 -6.09
CA THR A 258 -6.27 -5.08 -6.13
C THR A 258 -5.97 -3.60 -6.30
N GLY A 259 -4.92 -3.10 -5.65
CA GLY A 259 -4.57 -1.67 -5.61
C GLY A 259 -5.67 -0.77 -5.02
N SER A 260 -5.44 0.54 -5.04
CA SER A 260 -6.41 1.55 -4.57
C SER A 260 -6.59 2.69 -5.55
N SER A 261 -7.79 3.24 -5.62
CA SER A 261 -8.03 4.53 -6.27
C SER A 261 -7.90 5.67 -5.25
N VAL A 262 -6.94 6.57 -5.45
CA VAL A 262 -6.67 7.73 -4.59
C VAL A 262 -6.72 9.04 -5.38
N PRO A 263 -6.93 10.21 -4.76
CA PRO A 263 -6.87 11.48 -5.47
C PRO A 263 -5.51 11.77 -6.09
N ALA A 264 -5.50 12.35 -7.29
CA ALA A 264 -4.28 12.75 -7.99
C ALA A 264 -3.56 13.98 -7.40
N ALA A 265 -3.95 14.47 -6.22
CA ALA A 265 -3.71 15.83 -5.73
C ALA A 265 -2.25 16.20 -5.37
N GLY A 266 -1.24 15.46 -5.82
CA GLY A 266 0.17 15.79 -5.58
C GLY A 266 0.51 15.97 -4.09
N GLY A 267 -0.17 15.24 -3.20
CA GLY A 267 -0.01 15.30 -1.75
C GLY A 267 -0.65 16.50 -1.04
N THR A 268 -1.57 17.21 -1.69
CA THR A 268 -2.39 18.25 -1.04
C THR A 268 -3.68 17.71 -0.42
N TRP A 269 -4.08 16.49 -0.79
CA TRP A 269 -5.23 15.82 -0.20
C TRP A 269 -4.85 15.22 1.15
N ARG A 270 -5.84 15.08 2.04
CA ARG A 270 -5.65 14.43 3.34
C ARG A 270 -6.66 13.32 3.53
N LEU A 271 -6.18 12.15 3.94
CA LEU A 271 -7.04 10.97 4.08
C LEU A 271 -8.22 11.20 5.04
N ASP A 272 -8.02 11.90 6.15
CA ASP A 272 -9.10 12.27 7.09
C ASP A 272 -10.26 13.02 6.42
N ARG A 273 -9.96 13.96 5.53
CA ARG A 273 -10.95 14.75 4.78
C ARG A 273 -11.60 13.97 3.64
N GLU A 274 -10.80 13.18 2.93
CA GLU A 274 -11.28 12.46 1.74
C GLU A 274 -12.03 11.17 2.10
N THR A 275 -11.87 10.64 3.32
CA THR A 275 -12.56 9.43 3.81
C THR A 275 -14.08 9.51 3.60
N ARG A 276 -14.68 10.69 3.74
CA ARG A 276 -16.13 10.93 3.57
C ARG A 276 -16.71 10.43 2.25
N TRP A 277 -15.94 10.49 1.15
CA TRP A 277 -16.36 9.95 -0.14
C TRP A 277 -15.55 8.70 -0.53
N MET A 278 -14.30 8.58 -0.08
CA MET A 278 -13.46 7.42 -0.39
C MET A 278 -14.07 6.13 0.16
N LEU A 279 -14.54 6.15 1.42
CA LEU A 279 -15.13 4.98 2.05
C LEU A 279 -16.36 4.47 1.27
N PRO A 280 -17.43 5.25 1.05
CA PRO A 280 -18.59 4.77 0.30
C PRO A 280 -18.25 4.39 -1.15
N ALA A 281 -17.34 5.11 -1.82
CA ALA A 281 -16.92 4.76 -3.18
C ALA A 281 -16.19 3.40 -3.26
N GLN A 282 -15.25 3.16 -2.34
CA GLN A 282 -14.53 1.88 -2.26
C GLN A 282 -15.48 0.76 -1.83
N LEU A 283 -16.38 1.00 -0.86
CA LEU A 283 -17.41 0.04 -0.45
C LEU A 283 -18.27 -0.45 -1.60
N VAL A 284 -18.79 0.46 -2.44
CA VAL A 284 -19.60 0.05 -3.60
C VAL A 284 -18.78 -0.78 -4.58
N GLY A 285 -17.51 -0.43 -4.82
CA GLY A 285 -16.61 -1.22 -5.66
C GLY A 285 -16.40 -2.64 -5.13
N GLY A 286 -16.05 -2.79 -3.86
CA GLY A 286 -15.83 -4.09 -3.24
C GLY A 286 -17.10 -4.93 -3.11
N LEU A 287 -18.22 -4.32 -2.71
CA LEU A 287 -19.51 -5.00 -2.61
C LEU A 287 -20.04 -5.45 -3.98
N ALA A 288 -19.77 -4.72 -5.06
CA ALA A 288 -20.12 -5.17 -6.40
C ALA A 288 -19.37 -6.44 -6.81
N VAL A 289 -18.09 -6.55 -6.48
CA VAL A 289 -17.33 -7.79 -6.70
C VAL A 289 -17.89 -8.93 -5.86
N ALA A 290 -18.20 -8.68 -4.58
CA ALA A 290 -18.82 -9.68 -3.72
C ALA A 290 -20.19 -10.13 -4.26
N ALA A 291 -21.01 -9.21 -4.77
CA ALA A 291 -22.29 -9.53 -5.40
C ALA A 291 -22.10 -10.43 -6.64
N VAL A 292 -21.09 -10.16 -7.47
CA VAL A 292 -20.72 -11.04 -8.59
C VAL A 292 -20.31 -12.43 -8.08
N ALA A 293 -19.48 -12.51 -7.04
CA ALA A 293 -19.05 -13.78 -6.45
C ALA A 293 -20.24 -14.61 -5.94
N TRP A 294 -21.13 -13.98 -5.15
CA TRP A 294 -22.36 -14.62 -4.66
C TRP A 294 -23.27 -15.07 -5.80
N THR A 295 -23.46 -14.23 -6.82
CA THR A 295 -24.29 -14.56 -7.99
C THR A 295 -23.75 -15.78 -8.71
N LEU A 296 -22.42 -15.83 -8.94
CA LEU A 296 -21.79 -16.97 -9.62
C LEU A 296 -21.82 -18.26 -8.80
N LEU A 297 -21.74 -18.18 -7.47
CA LEU A 297 -21.84 -19.37 -6.61
C LEU A 297 -23.26 -19.91 -6.49
N LEU A 298 -24.26 -19.02 -6.37
CA LEU A 298 -25.65 -19.42 -6.14
C LEU A 298 -26.43 -19.72 -7.43
N LEU A 299 -26.12 -18.99 -8.50
CA LEU A 299 -26.86 -19.02 -9.76
C LEU A 299 -25.98 -19.40 -10.96
N GLY A 300 -24.72 -19.76 -10.70
CA GLY A 300 -23.71 -20.05 -11.72
C GLY A 300 -24.27 -20.88 -12.88
N PRO A 301 -24.15 -20.42 -14.13
CA PRO A 301 -24.76 -21.14 -15.25
C PRO A 301 -24.17 -22.54 -15.37
N SER A 302 -25.02 -23.55 -15.59
CA SER A 302 -24.59 -24.93 -15.86
C SER A 302 -24.04 -25.12 -17.27
N THR A 303 -23.86 -24.05 -18.04
CA THR A 303 -23.42 -24.11 -19.44
C THR A 303 -21.94 -24.50 -19.50
N GLY A 304 -21.62 -25.60 -20.20
CA GLY A 304 -20.24 -26.06 -20.40
C GLY A 304 -19.37 -25.16 -21.30
N VAL A 305 -19.90 -24.03 -21.79
CA VAL A 305 -19.19 -23.11 -22.71
C VAL A 305 -18.20 -22.22 -21.97
N VAL A 306 -18.48 -21.92 -20.70
CA VAL A 306 -17.69 -20.98 -19.89
C VAL A 306 -17.25 -21.68 -18.61
N PRO A 307 -15.97 -21.60 -18.22
CA PRO A 307 -15.48 -22.17 -16.97
C PRO A 307 -15.90 -21.30 -15.78
N TRP A 308 -17.18 -21.29 -15.47
CA TRP A 308 -17.78 -20.43 -14.45
C TRP A 308 -17.22 -20.66 -13.04
N SER A 309 -16.75 -21.87 -12.74
CA SER A 309 -16.08 -22.20 -11.48
C SER A 309 -14.77 -21.44 -11.31
N ASP A 310 -14.02 -21.20 -12.40
CA ASP A 310 -12.77 -20.41 -12.38
C ASP A 310 -13.09 -18.93 -12.15
N VAL A 311 -14.15 -18.42 -12.80
CA VAL A 311 -14.62 -17.04 -12.61
C VAL A 311 -15.14 -16.83 -11.19
N ALA A 312 -15.90 -17.79 -10.64
CA ALA A 312 -16.42 -17.74 -9.28
C ALA A 312 -15.29 -17.73 -8.25
N ARG A 313 -14.27 -18.56 -8.43
CA ARG A 313 -13.05 -18.58 -7.58
C ARG A 313 -12.31 -17.24 -7.62
N ALA A 314 -12.11 -16.68 -8.81
CA ALA A 314 -11.47 -15.38 -8.97
C ALA A 314 -12.29 -14.26 -8.28
N ALA A 315 -13.59 -14.18 -8.56
CA ALA A 315 -14.47 -13.18 -7.93
C ALA A 315 -14.49 -13.31 -6.41
N THR A 316 -14.56 -14.55 -5.88
CA THR A 316 -14.52 -14.85 -4.45
C THR A 316 -13.24 -14.37 -3.79
N MET A 317 -12.09 -14.67 -4.39
CA MET A 317 -10.80 -14.27 -3.82
C MET A 317 -10.60 -12.75 -3.88
N LEU A 318 -11.05 -12.09 -4.96
CA LEU A 318 -11.01 -10.64 -5.06
C LEU A 318 -11.91 -9.98 -3.99
N ALA A 319 -13.13 -10.48 -3.80
CA ALA A 319 -14.04 -10.00 -2.76
C ALA A 319 -13.46 -10.22 -1.35
N PHE A 320 -12.86 -11.39 -1.11
CA PHE A 320 -12.21 -11.72 0.15
C PHE A 320 -11.08 -10.74 0.47
N LEU A 321 -10.12 -10.56 -0.44
CA LEU A 321 -9.01 -9.62 -0.19
C LEU A 321 -9.49 -8.18 -0.02
N ASP A 322 -10.47 -7.74 -0.81
CA ASP A 322 -10.91 -6.35 -0.78
C ASP A 322 -11.75 -5.99 0.46
N LEU A 323 -12.58 -6.93 0.95
CA LEU A 323 -13.53 -6.68 2.04
C LEU A 323 -13.09 -7.26 3.40
N VAL A 324 -12.24 -8.28 3.42
CA VAL A 324 -11.89 -8.97 4.66
C VAL A 324 -10.57 -8.47 5.24
N VAL A 325 -9.50 -8.39 4.45
CA VAL A 325 -8.12 -8.21 4.94
C VAL A 325 -7.81 -6.73 5.25
N PRO A 326 -7.84 -6.24 6.51
CA PRO A 326 -7.74 -4.82 6.84
C PRO A 326 -6.29 -4.43 7.17
N ALA A 327 -5.31 -5.02 6.49
CA ALA A 327 -3.90 -4.83 6.82
C ALA A 327 -3.29 -3.67 6.01
N ASP A 328 -2.56 -2.79 6.68
CA ASP A 328 -1.91 -1.59 6.09
C ASP A 328 -0.99 -1.92 4.90
N HIS A 329 -0.45 -3.14 4.92
CA HIS A 329 0.41 -3.73 3.90
C HIS A 329 -0.31 -4.14 2.60
N PHE A 330 -1.61 -4.43 2.66
CA PHE A 330 -2.44 -4.76 1.52
C PHE A 330 -3.13 -3.47 1.06
N VAL A 331 -2.48 -2.70 0.18
CA VAL A 331 -3.01 -1.36 -0.09
C VAL A 331 -4.37 -1.39 -0.77
N GLY A 332 -5.23 -0.51 -0.26
CA GLY A 332 -6.37 -0.03 -1.00
C GLY A 332 -7.64 -0.82 -0.83
N THR A 333 -7.66 -1.70 0.15
CA THR A 333 -8.81 -2.54 0.40
C THR A 333 -9.86 -1.74 1.14
N THR A 334 -11.06 -1.81 0.59
CA THR A 334 -12.30 -1.34 1.20
C THR A 334 -12.35 -1.67 2.70
N SER A 335 -11.84 -2.85 3.09
CA SER A 335 -11.68 -3.32 4.46
C SER A 335 -10.90 -2.36 5.37
N ARG A 336 -9.79 -1.76 4.91
CA ARG A 336 -8.97 -0.85 5.73
C ARG A 336 -9.70 0.46 6.01
N LEU A 337 -10.34 1.04 4.99
CA LEU A 337 -11.15 2.24 5.17
C LEU A 337 -12.35 1.96 6.08
N ALA A 338 -12.99 0.80 5.91
CA ALA A 338 -14.07 0.36 6.78
C ALA A 338 -13.60 0.19 8.23
N TRP A 339 -12.45 -0.46 8.45
CA TRP A 339 -11.88 -0.70 9.79
C TRP A 339 -11.54 0.61 10.50
N ARG A 340 -10.89 1.54 9.80
CA ARG A 340 -10.56 2.88 10.33
C ARG A 340 -11.81 3.70 10.66
N HIS A 341 -12.88 3.54 9.89
CA HIS A 341 -14.15 4.21 10.18
C HIS A 341 -14.86 3.60 11.39
N SER A 342 -14.99 2.27 11.41
CA SER A 342 -15.59 1.51 12.50
C SER A 342 -15.27 0.02 12.36
N PRO A 343 -14.72 -0.64 13.40
CA PRO A 343 -14.56 -2.09 13.43
C PRO A 343 -15.86 -2.86 13.15
N VAL A 344 -17.01 -2.31 13.54
CA VAL A 344 -18.32 -2.90 13.26
C VAL A 344 -18.65 -2.83 11.78
N THR A 345 -18.44 -1.67 11.14
CA THR A 345 -18.62 -1.53 9.68
C THR A 345 -17.73 -2.51 8.92
N TRP A 346 -16.47 -2.64 9.33
CA TRP A 346 -15.57 -3.66 8.77
C TRP A 346 -16.11 -5.08 8.96
N ALA A 347 -16.51 -5.47 10.18
CA ALA A 347 -16.98 -6.82 10.44
C ALA A 347 -18.19 -7.21 9.57
N LEU A 348 -19.12 -6.27 9.37
CA LEU A 348 -20.29 -6.47 8.51
C LEU A 348 -19.90 -6.70 7.04
N VAL A 349 -18.98 -5.89 6.49
CA VAL A 349 -18.56 -6.05 5.09
C VAL A 349 -17.63 -7.24 4.90
N ALA A 350 -16.81 -7.56 5.91
CA ALA A 350 -15.97 -8.73 5.92
C ALA A 350 -16.81 -10.02 5.90
N ALA A 351 -17.93 -10.07 6.64
CA ALA A 351 -18.85 -11.19 6.58
C ALA A 351 -19.41 -11.41 5.15
N ILE A 352 -19.77 -10.33 4.46
CA ILE A 352 -20.23 -10.38 3.06
C ILE A 352 -19.13 -10.89 2.12
N GLY A 353 -17.89 -10.42 2.30
CA GLY A 353 -16.74 -10.82 1.47
C GLY A 353 -16.23 -12.23 1.75
N ALA A 354 -16.31 -12.71 2.99
CA ALA A 354 -15.88 -14.04 3.39
C ALA A 354 -16.90 -15.14 3.07
N GLY A 355 -18.19 -14.79 3.06
CA GLY A 355 -19.27 -15.76 2.83
C GLY A 355 -19.13 -16.62 1.57
N PRO A 356 -18.80 -16.06 0.38
CA PRO A 356 -18.53 -16.84 -0.83
C PRO A 356 -17.43 -17.88 -0.65
N ALA A 357 -16.34 -17.52 0.03
CA ALA A 357 -15.21 -18.42 0.27
C ALA A 357 -15.57 -19.54 1.26
N ILE A 358 -16.34 -19.21 2.30
CA ILE A 358 -16.83 -20.20 3.28
C ILE A 358 -17.79 -21.18 2.59
N LEU A 359 -18.73 -20.68 1.80
CA LEU A 359 -19.69 -21.54 1.10
C LEU A 359 -19.00 -22.46 0.09
N ALA A 360 -18.04 -21.95 -0.68
CA ALA A 360 -17.26 -22.73 -1.63
C ALA A 360 -16.35 -23.78 -0.97
N TRP A 361 -16.07 -23.66 0.33
CA TRP A 361 -15.31 -24.66 1.09
C TRP A 361 -16.20 -25.76 1.69
N LEU A 362 -17.48 -25.47 1.93
CA LEU A 362 -18.44 -26.39 2.53
C LEU A 362 -19.16 -27.30 1.51
N GLY A 363 -19.25 -26.88 0.25
CA GLY A 363 -19.82 -27.65 -0.86
C GLY A 363 -18.73 -28.23 -1.73
#